data_AF-V4N846-F1
#
_entry.id   AF-V4N846-F1
#
_cell.length_a   1.000
_cell.length_b   1.000
_cell.length_c   1.000
_cell.angle_alpha   90.00
_cell.angle_beta   90.00
_cell.angle_gamma   90.00
#
_symmetry.space_group_name_H-M   'P 1'
#
loop_
_entity.id
_entity.type
_entity.pdbx_description
1 polymer ?
#
loop_
_entity_poly.entity_id
_entity_poly.type
_entity_poly.pdbx_seq_one_letter_code
_entity_poly.pdbx_strand_id
1 'polypeptide(L)'
;MLLNNVAAMPTPPHAVSDYDMQVIQIPLRAVIPDSTYTNLRYDRPDEYTVAFEAACDRLSMILNEYMALNRSHGLMTFVMNFLTPQQNPTGRALPRYDLRNMAYFVERLNEHLASEVSAHTNSYLVDIERIAGNIGRSRLQDDVLWVMSHGTPLVDGDFEHDQGRLEGLRRATEYYPVDSHIFDQTIWSEIVAIYRSAQQTDSVKMVLVDLDDTLWRGVLADNGGTHTEGWPAGFVEALAFLKKRGIILGIVSKNTEARVTELWPYAHFGLDQFATKRINWQSKAENINEILSEVNLLPKSVVYIDDNPVERDVVKTNFPEMRVIGSNPYMWRRLLLWAPETQVATITAESANRSEMIKAQAVRETQRKIMPRSEFLATLGIEVSVIRIDATDHPKFARAFELLNKTNQFNTTGVRWTFAEAEAYMATGGAFYALEVKDMHTAYGLTGVLCASGDEISQFAMSCRVIGLDVEIAAVALVLEALRQRGADSVSASVIETNANLLSRDIWVKTGFTGAEGQFTSHAPVVIPPHIKVVVSA
;
A
#
# COMPACT_ATOMS: atom_id res chain seq x y z
N MET A 1 -21.03 -1.69 3.53
CA MET A 1 -22.00 -2.50 4.30
C MET A 1 -21.40 -2.90 5.64
N LEU A 2 -22.06 -2.58 6.77
CA LEU A 2 -21.59 -2.98 8.10
C LEU A 2 -22.35 -4.24 8.55
N LEU A 3 -21.62 -5.32 8.82
CA LEU A 3 -22.11 -6.56 9.41
C LEU A 3 -21.64 -6.61 10.86
N ASN A 4 -22.50 -6.19 11.79
CA ASN A 4 -22.19 -6.17 13.21
C ASN A 4 -23.22 -7.01 13.97
N ASN A 5 -22.75 -8.07 14.64
CA ASN A 5 -23.57 -8.93 15.50
C ASN A 5 -24.83 -9.49 14.80
N VAL A 6 -24.71 -9.75 13.49
CA VAL A 6 -25.76 -10.41 12.71
C VAL A 6 -25.65 -11.93 12.90
N ALA A 7 -26.78 -12.64 12.76
CA ALA A 7 -26.83 -14.11 12.90
C ALA A 7 -26.59 -14.86 11.57
N ALA A 8 -26.80 -14.17 10.44
CA ALA A 8 -26.60 -14.65 9.08
C ALA A 8 -26.39 -13.45 8.15
N MET A 9 -25.86 -13.68 6.95
CA MET A 9 -25.61 -12.62 5.96
C MET A 9 -26.94 -12.04 5.43
N PRO A 10 -27.27 -10.76 5.70
CA PRO A 10 -28.53 -10.18 5.26
C PRO A 10 -28.49 -9.80 3.77
N THR A 11 -29.64 -9.81 3.10
CA THR A 11 -29.73 -9.25 1.75
C THR A 11 -29.42 -7.74 1.80
N PRO A 12 -28.44 -7.25 1.02
CA PRO A 12 -28.11 -5.83 1.00
C PRO A 12 -29.32 -4.97 0.59
N PRO A 13 -29.58 -3.82 1.24
CA PRO A 13 -30.71 -2.95 0.87
C PRO A 13 -30.49 -2.19 -0.45
N HIS A 14 -29.26 -2.15 -0.96
CA HIS A 14 -28.87 -1.53 -2.23
C HIS A 14 -28.09 -2.53 -3.10
N ALA A 15 -27.85 -2.19 -4.38
CA ALA A 15 -27.03 -3.04 -5.23
C ALA A 15 -25.61 -3.14 -4.65
N VAL A 16 -24.93 -4.28 -4.82
CA VAL A 16 -23.58 -4.47 -4.27
C VAL A 16 -22.59 -3.45 -4.84
N SER A 17 -22.82 -3.01 -6.09
CA SER A 17 -22.07 -1.95 -6.76
C SER A 17 -22.16 -0.58 -6.09
N ASP A 18 -23.15 -0.36 -5.22
CA ASP A 18 -23.36 0.92 -4.52
C ASP A 18 -22.50 1.03 -3.25
N TYR A 19 -21.76 -0.04 -2.88
CA TYR A 19 -20.88 -0.06 -1.72
C TYR A 19 -19.41 -0.04 -2.13
N ASP A 20 -18.63 0.85 -1.52
CA ASP A 20 -17.17 0.85 -1.69
C ASP A 20 -16.49 -0.31 -0.95
N MET A 21 -17.07 -0.72 0.18
CA MET A 21 -16.50 -1.72 1.09
C MET A 21 -17.55 -2.37 1.98
N GLN A 22 -17.18 -3.52 2.57
CA GLN A 22 -17.88 -4.12 3.70
C GLN A 22 -16.98 -4.22 4.95
N VAL A 23 -17.60 -4.13 6.12
CA VAL A 23 -16.95 -4.21 7.42
C VAL A 23 -17.64 -5.30 8.23
N ILE A 24 -16.87 -6.27 8.71
CA ILE A 24 -17.32 -7.48 9.39
C ILE A 24 -16.84 -7.45 10.84
N GLN A 25 -17.78 -7.54 11.78
CA GLN A 25 -17.54 -7.77 13.19
C GLN A 25 -18.28 -9.04 13.62
N ILE A 26 -17.53 -10.11 13.86
CA ILE A 26 -18.05 -11.36 14.40
C ILE A 26 -18.07 -11.22 15.93
N PRO A 27 -19.22 -11.43 16.60
CA PRO A 27 -19.27 -11.39 18.06
C PRO A 27 -18.56 -12.62 18.63
N LEU A 28 -17.68 -12.45 19.63
CA LEU A 28 -16.91 -13.55 20.22
C LEU A 28 -17.82 -14.69 20.71
N ARG A 29 -19.01 -14.39 21.23
CA ARG A 29 -19.97 -15.42 21.68
C ARG A 29 -20.47 -16.36 20.60
N ALA A 30 -20.49 -15.93 19.33
CA ALA A 30 -20.91 -16.80 18.24
C ALA A 30 -19.85 -17.86 17.95
N VAL A 31 -18.60 -17.57 18.32
CA VAL A 31 -17.44 -18.46 18.17
C VAL A 31 -17.25 -19.32 19.42
N ILE A 32 -17.32 -18.69 20.60
CA ILE A 32 -17.24 -19.31 21.91
C ILE A 32 -18.54 -19.07 22.68
N PRO A 33 -19.55 -19.95 22.58
CA PRO A 33 -20.74 -19.85 23.41
C PRO A 33 -20.39 -19.82 24.90
N ASP A 34 -21.09 -19.02 25.70
CA ASP A 34 -20.75 -18.68 27.10
C ASP A 34 -20.51 -19.91 28.00
N SER A 35 -21.22 -21.01 27.75
CA SER A 35 -21.09 -22.28 28.48
C SER A 35 -19.90 -23.14 28.06
N THR A 36 -19.27 -22.86 26.91
CA THR A 36 -18.23 -23.71 26.34
C THR A 36 -16.99 -23.70 27.21
N TYR A 37 -16.45 -22.51 27.48
CA TYR A 37 -15.21 -22.37 28.24
C TYR A 37 -15.40 -22.58 29.75
N THR A 38 -16.53 -22.12 30.28
CA THR A 38 -16.83 -22.13 31.72
C THR A 38 -17.09 -23.53 32.28
N ASN A 39 -17.52 -24.47 31.44
CA ASN A 39 -17.79 -25.85 31.84
C ASN A 39 -16.56 -26.79 31.71
N LEU A 40 -15.44 -26.31 31.15
CA LEU A 40 -14.23 -27.12 30.97
C LEU A 40 -13.53 -27.37 32.31
N ARG A 41 -12.98 -28.56 32.47
CA ARG A 41 -12.26 -28.93 33.68
C ARG A 41 -10.79 -28.52 33.59
N TYR A 42 -10.32 -27.72 34.54
CA TYR A 42 -8.93 -27.23 34.55
C TYR A 42 -7.85 -28.33 34.58
N ASP A 43 -8.15 -29.51 35.16
CA ASP A 43 -7.28 -30.68 35.20
C ASP A 43 -7.24 -31.50 33.89
N ARG A 44 -7.97 -31.06 32.86
CA ARG A 44 -8.14 -31.74 31.57
C ARG A 44 -7.72 -30.80 30.42
N PRO A 45 -6.42 -30.56 30.21
CA PRO A 45 -5.94 -29.63 29.18
C PRO A 45 -6.42 -29.99 27.77
N ASP A 46 -6.60 -31.29 27.47
CA ASP A 46 -7.09 -31.75 26.17
C ASP A 46 -8.50 -31.24 25.85
N GLU A 47 -9.36 -31.03 26.87
CA GLU A 47 -10.70 -30.46 26.67
C GLU A 47 -10.65 -29.02 26.13
N TYR A 48 -9.63 -28.24 26.52
CA TYR A 48 -9.43 -26.88 26.01
C TYR A 48 -8.91 -26.88 24.58
N THR A 49 -8.08 -27.85 24.20
CA THR A 49 -7.64 -28.03 22.81
C THR A 49 -8.83 -28.34 21.91
N VAL A 50 -9.68 -29.30 22.30
CA VAL A 50 -10.89 -29.65 21.53
C VAL A 50 -11.86 -28.46 21.45
N ALA A 51 -12.05 -27.73 22.55
CA ALA A 51 -12.89 -26.54 22.54
C ALA A 51 -12.34 -25.43 21.63
N PHE A 52 -11.01 -25.28 21.57
CA PHE A 52 -10.33 -24.35 20.69
C PHE A 52 -10.50 -24.71 19.22
N GLU A 53 -10.28 -25.98 18.85
CA GLU A 53 -10.49 -26.47 17.49
C GLU A 53 -11.94 -26.24 17.04
N ALA A 54 -12.92 -26.58 17.88
CA ALA A 54 -14.33 -26.33 17.60
C ALA A 54 -14.67 -24.84 17.47
N ALA A 55 -13.96 -23.97 18.17
CA ALA A 55 -14.10 -22.52 18.05
C ALA A 55 -13.51 -22.03 16.71
N CYS A 56 -12.34 -22.52 16.30
CA CYS A 56 -11.77 -22.24 14.98
C CYS A 56 -12.69 -22.68 13.84
N ASP A 57 -13.26 -23.89 13.92
CA ASP A 57 -14.19 -24.41 12.91
C ASP A 57 -15.44 -23.51 12.77
N ARG A 58 -16.04 -23.11 13.91
CA ARG A 58 -17.18 -22.18 13.92
C ARG A 58 -16.81 -20.82 13.32
N LEU A 59 -15.64 -20.30 13.68
CA LEU A 59 -15.15 -19.03 13.17
C LEU A 59 -14.95 -19.07 11.65
N SER A 60 -14.29 -20.10 11.13
CA SER A 60 -14.10 -20.30 9.69
C SER A 60 -15.44 -20.42 8.94
N MET A 61 -16.41 -21.14 9.52
CA MET A 61 -17.75 -21.26 8.94
C MET A 61 -18.47 -19.90 8.84
N ILE A 62 -18.51 -19.14 9.94
CA ILE A 62 -19.16 -17.81 9.99
C ILE A 62 -18.46 -16.83 9.05
N LEU A 63 -17.13 -16.78 9.08
CA LEU A 63 -16.36 -15.90 8.22
C LEU A 63 -16.60 -16.24 6.74
N ASN A 64 -16.62 -17.53 6.39
CA ASN A 64 -16.91 -17.95 5.02
C ASN A 64 -18.29 -17.46 4.57
N GLU A 65 -19.32 -17.47 5.42
CA GLU A 65 -20.62 -16.91 5.08
C GLU A 65 -20.54 -15.38 4.84
N TYR A 66 -19.88 -14.64 5.72
CA TYR A 66 -19.80 -13.16 5.63
C TYR A 66 -18.90 -12.67 4.50
N MET A 67 -17.98 -13.51 4.03
CA MET A 67 -17.14 -13.24 2.86
C MET A 67 -17.88 -13.45 1.53
N ALA A 68 -19.18 -13.75 1.52
CA ALA A 68 -19.95 -13.98 0.30
C ALA A 68 -19.87 -12.82 -0.71
N LEU A 69 -20.01 -11.57 -0.26
CA LEU A 69 -19.94 -10.39 -1.15
C LEU A 69 -18.53 -10.15 -1.69
N ASN A 70 -17.50 -10.38 -0.87
CA ASN A 70 -16.10 -10.33 -1.30
C ASN A 70 -15.83 -11.37 -2.41
N ARG A 71 -16.23 -12.63 -2.20
CA ARG A 71 -15.97 -13.70 -3.18
C ARG A 71 -16.75 -13.51 -4.49
N SER A 72 -17.98 -13.03 -4.41
CA SER A 72 -18.86 -12.91 -5.59
C SER A 72 -18.68 -11.61 -6.37
N HIS A 73 -18.28 -10.51 -5.72
CA HIS A 73 -18.19 -9.19 -6.35
C HIS A 73 -16.83 -8.50 -6.18
N GLY A 74 -15.86 -9.15 -5.50
CA GLY A 74 -14.56 -8.54 -5.20
C GLY A 74 -14.63 -7.39 -4.20
N LEU A 75 -15.73 -7.22 -3.46
CA LEU A 75 -15.94 -6.09 -2.55
C LEU A 75 -14.84 -6.02 -1.48
N MET A 76 -14.22 -4.85 -1.32
CA MET A 76 -13.16 -4.64 -0.32
C MET A 76 -13.72 -4.91 1.07
N THR A 77 -13.03 -5.77 1.83
CA THR A 77 -13.56 -6.28 3.09
C THR A 77 -12.63 -6.04 4.26
N PHE A 78 -13.17 -5.46 5.33
CA PHE A 78 -12.48 -5.26 6.59
C PHE A 78 -13.06 -6.20 7.64
N VAL A 79 -12.22 -6.96 8.34
CA VAL A 79 -12.66 -7.90 9.37
C VAL A 79 -12.03 -7.52 10.70
N MET A 80 -12.84 -7.26 11.72
CA MET A 80 -12.37 -6.94 13.06
C MET A 80 -12.03 -8.20 13.83
N ASN A 81 -10.90 -8.18 14.55
CA ASN A 81 -10.53 -9.27 15.46
C ASN A 81 -11.22 -9.13 16.83
N PHE A 82 -10.87 -10.00 17.78
CA PHE A 82 -11.49 -10.03 19.11
C PHE A 82 -10.64 -9.30 20.15
N LEU A 83 -11.32 -8.65 21.09
CA LEU A 83 -10.69 -8.11 22.28
C LEU A 83 -10.31 -9.23 23.24
N THR A 84 -9.03 -9.28 23.62
CA THR A 84 -8.51 -10.23 24.61
C THR A 84 -8.83 -9.74 26.03
N PRO A 85 -9.28 -10.61 26.94
CA PRO A 85 -9.52 -10.24 28.34
C PRO A 85 -8.29 -9.57 28.99
N GLN A 86 -8.53 -8.57 29.83
CA GLN A 86 -7.48 -7.82 30.53
C GLN A 86 -6.63 -8.72 31.42
N GLN A 87 -7.22 -9.79 31.98
CA GLN A 87 -6.56 -10.75 32.86
C GLN A 87 -7.08 -12.16 32.68
N ASN A 88 -6.28 -13.15 33.10
CA ASN A 88 -6.73 -14.53 33.19
C ASN A 88 -7.75 -14.68 34.34
N PRO A 89 -9.04 -14.98 34.05
CA PRO A 89 -10.06 -15.14 35.08
C PRO A 89 -9.77 -16.31 36.02
N THR A 90 -9.03 -17.33 35.56
CA THR A 90 -8.69 -18.52 36.35
C THR A 90 -7.58 -18.25 37.38
N GLY A 91 -6.74 -17.22 37.16
CA GLY A 91 -5.69 -16.85 38.10
C GLY A 91 -4.45 -16.23 37.46
N ARG A 92 -3.94 -15.14 38.06
CA ARG A 92 -2.79 -14.36 37.56
C ARG A 92 -1.45 -15.10 37.59
N ALA A 93 -1.30 -16.07 38.50
CA ALA A 93 -0.06 -16.83 38.66
C ALA A 93 0.00 -18.11 37.81
N LEU A 94 -1.09 -18.43 37.10
CA LEU A 94 -1.15 -19.60 36.22
C LEU A 94 -0.39 -19.34 34.92
N PRO A 95 0.01 -20.40 34.18
CA PRO A 95 0.74 -20.26 32.93
C PRO A 95 0.07 -19.30 31.94
N ARG A 96 0.88 -18.43 31.31
CA ARG A 96 0.39 -17.39 30.38
C ARG A 96 0.07 -17.91 28.98
N TYR A 97 0.85 -18.87 28.48
CA TYR A 97 0.75 -19.41 27.12
C TYR A 97 0.19 -20.84 27.17
N ASP A 98 -1.05 -20.95 27.63
CA ASP A 98 -1.78 -22.19 27.86
C ASP A 98 -3.26 -21.96 27.55
N LEU A 99 -3.94 -22.86 26.82
CA LEU A 99 -5.34 -22.66 26.41
C LEU A 99 -6.33 -22.58 27.60
N ARG A 100 -5.91 -23.03 28.79
CA ARG A 100 -6.65 -22.82 30.06
C ARG A 100 -6.61 -21.37 30.55
N ASN A 101 -5.87 -20.51 29.86
CA ASN A 101 -5.88 -19.07 30.03
C ASN A 101 -6.72 -18.45 28.91
N MET A 102 -7.86 -17.84 29.27
CA MET A 102 -8.80 -17.29 28.29
C MET A 102 -8.18 -16.18 27.43
N ALA A 103 -7.26 -15.39 27.99
CA ALA A 103 -6.56 -14.37 27.21
C ALA A 103 -5.75 -15.00 26.07
N TYR A 104 -5.01 -16.08 26.36
CA TYR A 104 -4.26 -16.82 25.36
C TYR A 104 -5.17 -17.57 24.37
N PHE A 105 -6.29 -18.12 24.84
CA PHE A 105 -7.28 -18.76 23.98
C PHE A 105 -7.80 -17.78 22.91
N VAL A 106 -8.16 -16.55 23.31
CA VAL A 106 -8.63 -15.51 22.38
C VAL A 106 -7.51 -14.98 21.49
N GLU A 107 -6.27 -14.87 21.99
CA GLU A 107 -5.10 -14.53 21.15
C GLU A 107 -4.90 -15.54 20.03
N ARG A 108 -5.00 -16.84 20.35
CA ARG A 108 -4.90 -17.91 19.37
C ARG A 108 -6.04 -17.92 18.36
N LEU A 109 -7.25 -17.50 18.75
CA LEU A 109 -8.35 -17.28 17.81
C LEU A 109 -8.10 -16.07 16.89
N ASN A 110 -7.52 -14.99 17.40
CA ASN A 110 -7.12 -13.84 16.59
C ASN A 110 -6.07 -14.23 15.55
N GLU A 111 -5.11 -15.09 15.91
CA GLU A 111 -4.13 -15.65 14.96
C GLU A 111 -4.81 -16.49 13.86
N HIS A 112 -5.76 -17.36 14.23
CA HIS A 112 -6.55 -18.15 13.27
C HIS A 112 -7.34 -17.23 12.32
N LEU A 113 -8.06 -16.24 12.87
CA LEU A 113 -8.82 -15.27 12.09
C LEU A 113 -7.93 -14.51 11.10
N ALA A 114 -6.76 -14.04 11.54
CA ALA A 114 -5.82 -13.31 10.70
C ALA A 114 -5.36 -14.17 9.50
N SER A 115 -5.08 -15.45 9.74
CA SER A 115 -4.73 -16.41 8.69
C SER A 115 -5.86 -16.56 7.67
N GLU A 116 -7.10 -16.79 8.12
CA GLU A 116 -8.26 -16.95 7.25
C GLU A 116 -8.54 -15.68 6.43
N VAL A 117 -8.48 -14.49 7.06
CA VAL A 117 -8.68 -13.22 6.38
C VAL A 117 -7.61 -12.98 5.30
N SER A 118 -6.36 -13.37 5.57
CA SER A 118 -5.25 -13.23 4.61
C SER A 118 -5.33 -14.18 3.41
N ALA A 119 -6.10 -15.25 3.51
CA ALA A 119 -6.32 -16.20 2.42
C ALA A 119 -7.29 -15.65 1.35
N HIS A 120 -8.03 -14.60 1.67
CA HIS A 120 -8.93 -13.91 0.73
C HIS A 120 -8.22 -12.75 0.03
N THR A 121 -8.64 -12.47 -1.21
CA THR A 121 -8.18 -11.29 -1.94
C THR A 121 -9.00 -10.06 -1.58
N ASN A 122 -8.37 -8.89 -1.53
CA ASN A 122 -9.04 -7.61 -1.22
C ASN A 122 -9.73 -7.62 0.17
N SER A 123 -9.12 -8.32 1.12
CA SER A 123 -9.56 -8.42 2.51
C SER A 123 -8.46 -7.99 3.47
N TYR A 124 -8.85 -7.34 4.56
CA TYR A 124 -7.93 -6.74 5.52
C TYR A 124 -8.40 -6.96 6.95
N LEU A 125 -7.48 -7.34 7.83
CA LEU A 125 -7.74 -7.41 9.27
C LEU A 125 -7.68 -6.00 9.87
N VAL A 126 -8.71 -5.62 10.62
CA VAL A 126 -8.71 -4.43 11.48
C VAL A 126 -8.45 -4.90 12.90
N ASP A 127 -7.23 -4.65 13.38
CA ASP A 127 -6.76 -5.12 14.68
C ASP A 127 -7.28 -4.22 15.81
N ILE A 128 -8.52 -4.48 16.23
CA ILE A 128 -9.18 -3.75 17.32
C ILE A 128 -8.55 -4.07 18.68
N GLU A 129 -7.90 -5.22 18.83
CA GLU A 129 -7.12 -5.60 20.02
C GLU A 129 -5.94 -4.64 20.23
N ARG A 130 -5.16 -4.39 19.17
CA ARG A 130 -4.07 -3.42 19.17
C ARG A 130 -4.58 -2.00 19.41
N ILE A 131 -5.70 -1.61 18.80
CA ILE A 131 -6.32 -0.29 19.01
C ILE A 131 -6.68 -0.13 20.50
N ALA A 132 -7.35 -1.12 21.09
CA ALA A 132 -7.69 -1.11 22.51
C ALA A 132 -6.43 -1.08 23.40
N GLY A 133 -5.37 -1.79 23.02
CA GLY A 133 -4.07 -1.74 23.70
C GLY A 133 -3.44 -0.35 23.72
N ASN A 134 -3.53 0.39 22.61
CA ASN A 134 -2.99 1.76 22.50
C ASN A 134 -3.79 2.80 23.31
N ILE A 135 -5.11 2.62 23.42
CA ILE A 135 -5.97 3.50 24.24
C ILE A 135 -5.82 3.16 25.73
N GLY A 136 -5.73 1.87 26.04
CA GLY A 136 -5.73 1.31 27.38
C GLY A 136 -7.00 0.52 27.63
N ARG A 137 -6.88 -0.81 27.68
CA ARG A 137 -8.03 -1.74 27.79
C ARG A 137 -8.88 -1.51 29.04
N SER A 138 -8.28 -1.08 30.14
CA SER A 138 -8.98 -0.73 31.38
C SER A 138 -9.92 0.45 31.25
N ARG A 139 -9.79 1.24 30.17
CA ARG A 139 -10.67 2.35 29.83
C ARG A 139 -11.67 2.01 28.74
N LEU A 140 -11.83 0.72 28.43
CA LEU A 140 -12.66 0.29 27.32
C LEU A 140 -13.47 -0.95 27.64
N GLN A 141 -12.84 -2.06 28.03
CA GLN A 141 -13.47 -3.38 28.02
C GLN A 141 -14.49 -3.57 29.15
N ASP A 142 -15.56 -4.30 28.83
CA ASP A 142 -16.64 -4.72 29.72
C ASP A 142 -16.31 -5.95 30.60
N ASP A 143 -15.12 -6.52 30.44
CA ASP A 143 -14.70 -7.73 31.16
C ASP A 143 -14.56 -7.53 32.68
N VAL A 144 -14.57 -6.27 33.14
CA VAL A 144 -14.74 -5.90 34.56
C VAL A 144 -16.12 -6.29 35.12
N LEU A 145 -17.15 -6.33 34.27
CA LEU A 145 -18.50 -6.77 34.62
C LEU A 145 -18.71 -8.22 34.19
N TRP A 146 -18.30 -8.57 32.97
CA TRP A 146 -18.60 -9.87 32.39
C TRP A 146 -17.56 -10.29 31.35
N VAL A 147 -16.58 -11.08 31.76
CA VAL A 147 -15.48 -11.62 30.92
C VAL A 147 -15.95 -12.36 29.66
N MET A 148 -17.12 -13.00 29.70
CA MET A 148 -17.63 -13.83 28.59
C MET A 148 -18.54 -13.05 27.61
N SER A 149 -18.81 -11.77 27.88
CA SER A 149 -19.91 -10.99 27.29
C SER A 149 -19.73 -10.45 25.88
N HIS A 150 -18.77 -10.95 25.09
CA HIS A 150 -18.41 -10.59 23.70
C HIS A 150 -17.09 -9.84 23.59
N GLY A 151 -16.55 -9.34 24.72
CA GLY A 151 -15.34 -8.53 24.71
C GLY A 151 -15.62 -7.21 23.99
N THR A 152 -16.62 -6.47 24.47
CA THR A 152 -17.06 -5.21 23.87
C THR A 152 -16.67 -4.02 24.75
N PRO A 153 -16.82 -2.79 24.26
CA PRO A 153 -16.73 -1.62 25.12
C PRO A 153 -17.79 -1.64 26.23
N LEU A 154 -17.41 -1.27 27.44
CA LEU A 154 -18.31 -1.08 28.58
C LEU A 154 -19.32 0.02 28.28
N VAL A 155 -20.61 -0.28 28.46
CA VAL A 155 -21.72 0.65 28.28
C VAL A 155 -22.70 0.54 29.43
N ASP A 156 -23.44 1.62 29.72
CA ASP A 156 -24.46 1.63 30.78
C ASP A 156 -25.86 1.19 30.30
N GLY A 157 -25.94 0.44 29.21
CA GLY A 157 -27.22 0.07 28.57
C GLY A 157 -28.18 -0.65 29.53
N ASP A 158 -27.65 -1.49 30.40
CA ASP A 158 -28.44 -2.31 31.33
C ASP A 158 -28.77 -1.60 32.65
N PHE A 159 -28.24 -0.39 32.89
CA PHE A 159 -28.40 0.32 34.16
C PHE A 159 -29.87 0.61 34.51
N GLU A 160 -30.73 0.77 33.51
CA GLU A 160 -32.17 0.97 33.70
C GLU A 160 -32.86 -0.24 34.36
N HIS A 161 -32.29 -1.44 34.23
CA HIS A 161 -32.81 -2.64 34.89
C HIS A 161 -32.46 -2.70 36.39
N ASP A 162 -31.50 -1.91 36.86
CA ASP A 162 -31.00 -1.92 38.24
C ASP A 162 -31.67 -0.89 39.17
N GLN A 163 -32.62 -0.10 38.67
CA GLN A 163 -33.25 0.99 39.44
C GLN A 163 -34.10 0.52 40.64
N GLY A 164 -34.53 -0.75 40.64
CA GLY A 164 -35.39 -1.32 41.69
C GLY A 164 -34.68 -1.87 42.92
N ARG A 165 -33.36 -1.66 43.06
CA ARG A 165 -32.56 -2.23 44.14
C ARG A 165 -32.79 -1.53 45.47
N LEU A 166 -32.75 -2.29 46.57
CA LEU A 166 -32.82 -1.73 47.94
C LEU A 166 -31.67 -0.77 48.23
N GLU A 167 -30.49 -1.08 47.71
CA GLU A 167 -29.34 -0.19 47.66
C GLU A 167 -29.13 0.25 46.21
N GLY A 168 -29.29 1.54 45.96
CA GLY A 168 -29.18 2.11 44.62
C GLY A 168 -27.77 1.92 44.06
N LEU A 169 -27.69 1.52 42.79
CA LEU A 169 -26.43 1.45 42.05
C LEU A 169 -26.19 2.75 41.29
N ARG A 170 -24.92 3.03 41.02
CA ARG A 170 -24.48 4.02 40.03
C ARG A 170 -24.14 3.33 38.72
N ARG A 171 -24.03 4.11 37.66
CA ARG A 171 -23.61 3.63 36.33
C ARG A 171 -22.24 2.96 36.42
N ALA A 172 -22.01 1.90 35.65
CA ALA A 172 -20.72 1.21 35.65
C ALA A 172 -19.59 2.14 35.20
N THR A 173 -19.88 3.03 34.25
CA THR A 173 -18.95 4.05 33.74
C THR A 173 -18.51 5.08 34.79
N GLU A 174 -19.23 5.22 35.92
CA GLU A 174 -18.80 6.07 37.04
C GLU A 174 -17.67 5.42 37.86
N TYR A 175 -17.58 4.09 37.86
CA TYR A 175 -16.52 3.34 38.53
C TYR A 175 -15.33 3.04 37.60
N TYR A 176 -15.62 2.83 36.32
CA TYR A 176 -14.65 2.46 35.30
C TYR A 176 -14.73 3.49 34.16
N PRO A 177 -13.82 4.48 34.10
CA PRO A 177 -13.85 5.49 33.04
C PRO A 177 -13.76 4.85 31.65
N VAL A 178 -14.67 5.20 30.74
CA VAL A 178 -14.73 4.60 29.39
C VAL A 178 -14.45 5.62 28.28
N ASP A 179 -13.51 5.32 27.39
CA ASP A 179 -13.15 6.13 26.22
C ASP A 179 -13.68 5.51 24.91
N SER A 180 -14.88 4.95 24.92
CA SER A 180 -15.47 4.22 23.79
C SER A 180 -15.55 5.06 22.52
N HIS A 181 -15.83 6.35 22.64
CA HIS A 181 -15.84 7.27 21.49
C HIS A 181 -14.47 7.37 20.79
N ILE A 182 -13.36 7.32 21.54
CA ILE A 182 -12.00 7.33 20.98
C ILE A 182 -11.75 6.00 20.26
N PHE A 183 -12.20 4.90 20.85
CA PHE A 183 -12.07 3.58 20.26
C PHE A 183 -12.79 3.49 18.91
N ASP A 184 -14.07 3.88 18.86
CA ASP A 184 -14.88 3.86 17.63
C ASP A 184 -14.28 4.76 16.54
N GLN A 185 -13.85 5.97 16.90
CA GLN A 185 -13.19 6.89 15.96
C GLN A 185 -11.87 6.33 15.43
N THR A 186 -11.11 5.63 16.28
CA THR A 186 -9.83 5.04 15.89
C THR A 186 -10.02 3.84 14.98
N ILE A 187 -11.04 3.01 15.21
CA ILE A 187 -11.43 1.91 14.31
C ILE A 187 -11.73 2.46 12.92
N TRP A 188 -12.56 3.49 12.81
CA TRP A 188 -12.88 4.09 11.51
C TRP A 188 -11.67 4.75 10.86
N SER A 189 -10.82 5.41 11.66
CA SER A 189 -9.58 6.00 11.16
C SER A 189 -8.62 4.94 10.61
N GLU A 190 -8.52 3.77 11.26
CA GLU A 190 -7.72 2.64 10.79
C GLU A 190 -8.28 2.05 9.50
N ILE A 191 -9.61 1.86 9.41
CA ILE A 191 -10.27 1.39 8.17
C ILE A 191 -9.97 2.35 7.01
N VAL A 192 -10.13 3.67 7.22
CA VAL A 192 -9.83 4.68 6.22
C VAL A 192 -8.34 4.67 5.85
N ALA A 193 -7.45 4.47 6.83
CA ALA A 193 -6.02 4.38 6.57
C ALA A 193 -5.68 3.18 5.67
N ILE A 194 -6.17 1.99 6.03
CA ILE A 194 -5.96 0.77 5.23
C ILE A 194 -6.58 0.93 3.84
N TYR A 195 -7.79 1.48 3.73
CA TYR A 195 -8.45 1.76 2.46
C TYR A 195 -7.57 2.65 1.57
N ARG A 196 -7.09 3.79 2.09
CA ARG A 196 -6.20 4.72 1.36
C ARG A 196 -4.89 4.03 0.95
N SER A 197 -4.32 3.21 1.82
CA SER A 197 -3.11 2.45 1.55
C SER A 197 -3.31 1.35 0.50
N ALA A 198 -4.46 0.67 0.49
CA ALA A 198 -4.79 -0.31 -0.53
C ALA A 198 -5.00 0.35 -1.90
N GLN A 199 -5.75 1.45 -1.91
CA GLN A 199 -6.07 2.22 -3.11
C GLN A 199 -4.91 3.09 -3.61
N GLN A 200 -3.90 3.36 -2.78
CA GLN A 200 -2.72 4.18 -3.12
C GLN A 200 -3.13 5.59 -3.63
N THR A 201 -4.14 6.20 -3.01
CA THR A 201 -4.77 7.45 -3.48
C THR A 201 -3.82 8.63 -3.54
N ASP A 202 -2.83 8.68 -2.64
CA ASP A 202 -1.94 9.83 -2.49
C ASP A 202 -0.55 9.42 -1.99
N SER A 203 -0.08 8.27 -2.47
CA SER A 203 1.13 7.62 -2.02
C SER A 203 2.39 8.47 -2.14
N VAL A 204 3.20 8.40 -1.08
CA VAL A 204 4.56 8.91 -1.03
C VAL A 204 5.50 7.87 -1.64
N LYS A 205 6.29 8.31 -2.62
CA LYS A 205 7.28 7.50 -3.32
C LYS A 205 8.70 7.83 -2.88
N MET A 206 8.91 9.01 -2.32
CA MET A 206 10.24 9.48 -1.91
C MET A 206 10.18 10.31 -0.62
N VAL A 207 11.20 10.14 0.21
CA VAL A 207 11.47 10.98 1.38
C VAL A 207 12.84 11.63 1.20
N LEU A 208 12.85 12.95 1.25
CA LEU A 208 14.03 13.80 1.23
C LEU A 208 14.30 14.33 2.63
N VAL A 209 15.52 14.18 3.11
CA VAL A 209 15.91 14.61 4.46
C VAL A 209 17.09 15.57 4.42
N ASP A 210 17.06 16.58 5.29
CA ASP A 210 18.27 17.29 5.72
C ASP A 210 19.13 16.40 6.64
N LEU A 211 20.27 16.92 7.10
CA LEU A 211 21.26 16.22 7.91
C LEU A 211 21.40 16.84 9.30
N ASP A 212 21.76 18.12 9.38
CA ASP A 212 22.02 18.81 10.64
C ASP A 212 20.70 19.05 11.37
N ASP A 213 20.70 18.82 12.69
CA ASP A 213 19.49 18.84 13.53
C ASP A 213 18.27 18.02 13.00
N THR A 214 18.53 17.13 12.03
CA THR A 214 17.52 16.33 11.33
C THR A 214 17.83 14.83 11.37
N LEU A 215 19.02 14.41 10.94
CA LEU A 215 19.47 13.04 11.16
C LEU A 215 20.18 12.90 12.51
N TRP A 216 20.95 13.89 12.92
CA TRP A 216 21.65 13.94 14.22
C TRP A 216 21.35 15.27 14.93
N ARG A 217 21.96 15.49 16.09
CA ARG A 217 21.89 16.77 16.80
C ARG A 217 23.10 17.63 16.51
N GLY A 218 22.85 18.92 16.31
CA GLY A 218 23.82 19.96 16.06
C GLY A 218 24.25 20.06 14.60
N VAL A 219 25.05 21.08 14.35
CA VAL A 219 25.61 21.41 13.04
C VAL A 219 27.00 20.79 12.92
N LEU A 220 27.20 19.97 11.89
CA LEU A 220 28.46 19.26 11.65
C LEU A 220 29.64 20.23 11.53
N ALA A 221 29.42 21.41 10.92
CA ALA A 221 30.42 22.45 10.72
C ALA A 221 30.99 23.00 12.03
N ASP A 222 30.15 23.19 13.05
CA ASP A 222 30.48 23.94 14.27
C ASP A 222 31.17 23.06 15.32
N ASN A 223 30.64 21.87 15.57
CA ASN A 223 31.03 21.07 16.73
C ASN A 223 31.64 19.71 16.37
N GLY A 224 31.59 19.31 15.09
CA GLY A 224 31.97 17.97 14.63
C GLY A 224 31.18 16.82 15.27
N GLY A 225 30.21 17.15 16.13
CA GLY A 225 29.46 16.22 16.95
C GLY A 225 28.22 15.75 16.24
N THR A 226 27.99 14.45 16.27
CA THR A 226 26.87 13.75 15.64
C THR A 226 26.16 12.91 16.69
N HIS A 227 25.55 13.55 17.69
CA HIS A 227 24.88 12.80 18.76
C HIS A 227 23.57 12.19 18.26
N THR A 228 23.56 10.86 18.13
CA THR A 228 22.49 10.10 17.44
C THR A 228 21.46 9.45 18.36
N GLU A 229 21.70 9.37 19.68
CA GLU A 229 20.82 8.63 20.60
C GLU A 229 19.41 9.22 20.75
N GLY A 230 18.41 8.37 20.98
CA GLY A 230 17.00 8.77 21.16
C GLY A 230 16.28 9.02 19.82
N TRP A 231 15.64 10.18 19.67
CA TRP A 231 14.83 10.50 18.48
C TRP A 231 15.58 10.35 17.14
N PRO A 232 16.89 10.67 16.99
CA PRO A 232 17.55 10.55 15.70
C PRO A 232 17.80 9.09 15.31
N ALA A 233 18.20 8.23 16.26
CA ALA A 233 18.28 6.78 16.05
C ALA A 233 16.92 6.19 15.64
N GLY A 234 15.84 6.58 16.34
CA GLY A 234 14.48 6.18 15.97
C GLY A 234 14.01 6.71 14.62
N PHE A 235 14.52 7.87 14.18
CA PHE A 235 14.24 8.42 12.85
C PHE A 235 14.97 7.65 11.75
N VAL A 236 16.26 7.35 11.92
CA VAL A 236 17.02 6.51 10.97
C VAL A 236 16.43 5.10 10.86
N GLU A 237 16.00 4.51 11.97
CA GLU A 237 15.27 3.24 11.97
C GLU A 237 13.97 3.35 11.15
N ALA A 238 13.25 4.47 11.25
CA ALA A 238 12.04 4.70 10.45
C ALA A 238 12.37 4.75 8.95
N LEU A 239 13.43 5.47 8.56
CA LEU A 239 13.90 5.52 7.16
C LEU A 239 14.25 4.12 6.63
N ALA A 240 14.87 3.27 7.44
CA ALA A 240 15.15 1.89 7.07
C ALA A 240 13.87 1.07 6.79
N PHE A 241 12.81 1.24 7.59
CA PHE A 241 11.51 0.61 7.32
C PHE A 241 10.84 1.18 6.07
N LEU A 242 10.93 2.48 5.84
CA LEU A 242 10.40 3.09 4.61
C LEU A 242 11.07 2.52 3.37
N LYS A 243 12.39 2.32 3.40
CA LYS A 243 13.12 1.67 2.31
C LYS A 243 12.61 0.25 2.06
N LYS A 244 12.34 -0.53 3.10
CA LYS A 244 11.72 -1.88 2.96
C LYS A 244 10.34 -1.83 2.30
N ARG A 245 9.59 -0.73 2.46
CA ARG A 245 8.31 -0.48 1.76
C ARG A 245 8.50 0.03 0.32
N GLY A 246 9.74 0.17 -0.14
CA GLY A 246 10.08 0.68 -1.46
C GLY A 246 9.97 2.19 -1.60
N ILE A 247 10.04 2.94 -0.50
CA ILE A 247 10.17 4.41 -0.56
C ILE A 247 11.63 4.76 -0.84
N ILE A 248 11.83 5.65 -1.80
CA ILE A 248 13.15 6.15 -2.18
C ILE A 248 13.62 7.14 -1.13
N LEU A 249 14.87 7.02 -0.68
CA LEU A 249 15.48 7.96 0.25
C LEU A 249 16.46 8.87 -0.49
N GLY A 250 16.42 10.17 -0.19
CA GLY A 250 17.40 11.14 -0.69
C GLY A 250 17.84 12.13 0.38
N ILE A 251 19.04 12.69 0.20
CA ILE A 251 19.60 13.73 1.06
C ILE A 251 19.56 15.06 0.32
N VAL A 252 19.06 16.11 0.99
CA VAL A 252 19.17 17.50 0.53
C VAL A 252 19.63 18.35 1.69
N SER A 253 20.94 18.65 1.74
CA SER A 253 21.54 19.35 2.86
C SER A 253 22.62 20.34 2.45
N LYS A 254 22.69 21.45 3.20
CA LYS A 254 23.71 22.49 3.05
C LYS A 254 24.96 22.12 3.84
N ASN A 255 25.81 21.30 3.21
CA ASN A 255 27.00 20.73 3.83
C ASN A 255 28.11 20.49 2.81
N THR A 256 29.29 20.10 3.29
CA THR A 256 30.40 19.62 2.45
C THR A 256 30.41 18.10 2.40
N GLU A 257 30.20 17.51 1.23
CA GLU A 257 30.06 16.05 1.04
C GLU A 257 31.22 15.22 1.63
N ALA A 258 32.46 15.67 1.43
CA ALA A 258 33.64 14.98 1.97
C ALA A 258 33.60 14.88 3.50
N ARG A 259 33.17 15.95 4.19
CA ARG A 259 33.08 16.00 5.65
C ARG A 259 31.93 15.13 6.18
N VAL A 260 30.78 15.13 5.49
CA VAL A 260 29.66 14.24 5.84
C VAL A 260 30.06 12.78 5.68
N THR A 261 30.83 12.45 4.64
CA THR A 261 31.31 11.09 4.40
C THR A 261 32.31 10.64 5.47
N GLU A 262 33.24 11.51 5.84
CA GLU A 262 34.23 11.24 6.88
C GLU A 262 33.60 11.05 8.27
N LEU A 263 32.59 11.86 8.60
CA LEU A 263 32.00 11.93 9.94
C LEU A 263 30.62 11.25 10.04
N TRP A 264 30.28 10.38 9.08
CA TRP A 264 28.98 9.71 9.05
C TRP A 264 28.79 8.84 10.31
N PRO A 265 27.77 9.11 11.15
CA PRO A 265 27.70 8.51 12.49
C PRO A 265 27.00 7.15 12.55
N TYR A 266 26.39 6.69 11.45
CA TYR A 266 25.59 5.46 11.46
C TYR A 266 26.34 4.28 10.83
N ALA A 267 26.89 3.42 11.67
CA ALA A 267 27.58 2.20 11.21
C ALA A 267 26.66 1.22 10.45
N HIS A 268 25.37 1.16 10.81
CA HIS A 268 24.40 0.22 10.23
C HIS A 268 23.46 0.84 9.19
N PHE A 269 23.68 2.11 8.84
CA PHE A 269 22.85 2.81 7.87
C PHE A 269 23.73 3.78 7.07
N GLY A 270 24.44 3.24 6.08
CA GLY A 270 25.40 4.01 5.29
C GLY A 270 24.76 4.99 4.31
N LEU A 271 25.59 5.91 3.78
CA LEU A 271 25.19 6.86 2.74
C LEU A 271 24.75 6.18 1.43
N ASP A 272 25.09 4.92 1.22
CA ASP A 272 24.64 4.08 0.11
C ASP A 272 23.15 3.72 0.22
N GLN A 273 22.54 3.87 1.39
CA GLN A 273 21.10 3.64 1.58
C GLN A 273 20.24 4.71 0.89
N PHE A 274 20.82 5.89 0.62
CA PHE A 274 20.18 6.98 -0.10
C PHE A 274 20.45 6.87 -1.60
N ALA A 275 19.38 6.87 -2.40
CA ALA A 275 19.45 6.72 -3.84
C ALA A 275 20.03 7.98 -4.53
N THR A 276 19.79 9.15 -3.95
CA THR A 276 20.35 10.43 -4.43
C THR A 276 20.80 11.29 -3.25
N LYS A 277 21.84 12.08 -3.47
CA LYS A 277 22.44 12.94 -2.45
C LYS A 277 22.76 14.29 -3.09
N ARG A 278 22.31 15.37 -2.46
CA ARG A 278 22.68 16.74 -2.77
C ARG A 278 23.20 17.37 -1.48
N ILE A 279 24.52 17.25 -1.30
CA ILE A 279 25.25 17.74 -0.14
C ILE A 279 26.19 18.83 -0.64
N ASN A 280 25.65 20.04 -0.77
CA ASN A 280 26.33 21.19 -1.38
C ASN A 280 25.70 22.49 -0.87
N TRP A 281 26.24 23.64 -1.30
CA TRP A 281 25.76 24.97 -0.88
C TRP A 281 24.73 25.61 -1.84
N GLN A 282 24.21 24.85 -2.82
CA GLN A 282 23.12 25.34 -3.68
C GLN A 282 21.82 25.45 -2.89
N SER A 283 20.82 26.16 -3.44
CA SER A 283 19.53 26.24 -2.77
C SER A 283 18.87 24.86 -2.72
N LYS A 284 18.15 24.56 -1.62
CA LYS A 284 17.46 23.27 -1.49
C LYS A 284 16.36 23.12 -2.54
N ALA A 285 15.74 24.21 -2.97
CA ALA A 285 14.75 24.20 -4.03
C ALA A 285 15.33 23.75 -5.39
N GLU A 286 16.50 24.28 -5.79
CA GLU A 286 17.20 23.85 -7.01
C GLU A 286 17.58 22.37 -6.94
N ASN A 287 18.20 21.96 -5.83
CA ASN A 287 18.58 20.56 -5.59
C ASN A 287 17.37 19.61 -5.68
N ILE A 288 16.22 19.99 -5.10
CA ILE A 288 14.98 19.21 -5.18
C ILE A 288 14.46 19.16 -6.61
N ASN A 289 14.47 20.27 -7.35
CA ASN A 289 14.00 20.31 -8.74
C ASN A 289 14.84 19.38 -9.64
N GLU A 290 16.16 19.39 -9.47
CA GLU A 290 17.07 18.47 -10.15
C GLU A 290 16.75 17.01 -9.81
N ILE A 291 16.59 16.70 -8.52
CA ILE A 291 16.24 15.35 -8.06
C ILE A 291 14.93 14.89 -8.71
N LEU A 292 13.86 15.70 -8.64
CA LEU A 292 12.54 15.35 -9.19
C LEU A 292 12.61 15.05 -10.68
N SER A 293 13.41 15.83 -11.42
CA SER A 293 13.66 15.63 -12.85
C SER A 293 14.43 14.33 -13.12
N GLU A 294 15.48 14.06 -12.33
CA GLU A 294 16.32 12.86 -12.44
C GLU A 294 15.52 11.58 -12.16
N VAL A 295 14.69 11.58 -11.11
CA VAL A 295 13.90 10.40 -10.68
C VAL A 295 12.53 10.30 -11.35
N ASN A 296 12.14 11.31 -12.15
CA ASN A 296 10.84 11.41 -12.82
C ASN A 296 9.64 11.27 -11.85
N LEU A 297 9.68 12.05 -10.75
CA LEU A 297 8.61 12.10 -9.74
C LEU A 297 7.97 13.48 -9.69
N LEU A 298 6.67 13.50 -9.39
CA LEU A 298 5.93 14.73 -9.14
C LEU A 298 6.06 15.14 -7.65
N PRO A 299 6.08 16.45 -7.32
CA PRO A 299 6.22 16.93 -5.95
C PRO A 299 5.20 16.33 -4.97
N LYS A 300 3.95 16.11 -5.42
CA LYS A 300 2.87 15.51 -4.62
C LYS A 300 3.16 14.10 -4.09
N SER A 301 4.14 13.40 -4.63
CA SER A 301 4.56 12.07 -4.18
C SER A 301 5.81 12.10 -3.30
N VAL A 302 6.22 13.28 -2.82
CA VAL A 302 7.45 13.47 -2.04
C VAL A 302 7.15 14.08 -0.67
N VAL A 303 7.87 13.60 0.34
CA VAL A 303 7.94 14.22 1.67
C VAL A 303 9.33 14.83 1.84
N TYR A 304 9.39 16.08 2.29
CA TYR A 304 10.61 16.78 2.65
C TYR A 304 10.67 17.03 4.16
N ILE A 305 11.82 16.75 4.78
CA ILE A 305 12.04 16.82 6.23
C ILE A 305 13.27 17.67 6.52
N ASP A 306 13.07 18.74 7.30
CA ASP A 306 14.10 19.71 7.65
C ASP A 306 13.74 20.43 8.95
N ASP A 307 14.68 20.58 9.88
CA ASP A 307 14.50 21.30 11.14
C ASP A 307 14.36 22.82 10.93
N ASN A 308 14.97 23.37 9.87
CA ASN A 308 15.05 24.78 9.62
C ASN A 308 13.76 25.35 9.00
N PRO A 309 13.04 26.27 9.69
CA PRO A 309 11.80 26.86 9.18
C PRO A 309 11.96 27.61 7.85
N VAL A 310 13.10 28.27 7.64
CA VAL A 310 13.35 29.07 6.43
C VAL A 310 13.44 28.15 5.21
N GLU A 311 14.18 27.04 5.32
CA GLU A 311 14.29 26.07 4.24
C GLU A 311 12.95 25.39 3.95
N ARG A 312 12.17 25.07 4.99
CA ARG A 312 10.80 24.54 4.82
C ARG A 312 9.90 25.49 4.04
N ASP A 313 9.95 26.80 4.33
CA ASP A 313 9.11 27.78 3.66
C ASP A 313 9.53 28.01 2.19
N VAL A 314 10.83 27.98 1.92
CA VAL A 314 11.38 28.01 0.55
C VAL A 314 10.86 26.79 -0.25
N VAL A 315 10.92 25.59 0.33
CA VAL A 315 10.43 24.37 -0.35
C VAL A 315 8.92 24.42 -0.57
N LYS A 316 8.12 24.83 0.43
CA LYS A 316 6.67 24.97 0.28
C LYS A 316 6.28 25.97 -0.82
N THR A 317 7.02 27.06 -0.94
CA THR A 317 6.75 28.09 -1.95
C THR A 317 7.02 27.59 -3.37
N ASN A 318 8.12 26.85 -3.56
CA ASN A 318 8.51 26.32 -4.87
C ASN A 318 7.73 25.05 -5.25
N PHE A 319 7.30 24.26 -4.27
CA PHE A 319 6.59 23.00 -4.46
C PHE A 319 5.33 22.90 -3.58
N PRO A 320 4.25 23.63 -3.91
CA PRO A 320 3.05 23.70 -3.06
C PRO A 320 2.38 22.35 -2.79
N GLU A 321 2.51 21.38 -3.71
CA GLU A 321 1.96 20.02 -3.54
C GLU A 321 2.87 19.09 -2.72
N MET A 322 4.12 19.48 -2.45
CA MET A 322 5.05 18.65 -1.67
C MET A 322 4.70 18.67 -0.19
N ARG A 323 4.71 17.51 0.46
CA ARG A 323 4.48 17.42 1.91
C ARG A 323 5.76 17.83 2.63
N VAL A 324 5.70 18.88 3.45
CA VAL A 324 6.85 19.39 4.20
C VAL A 324 6.59 19.26 5.71
N ILE A 325 7.44 18.50 6.40
CA ILE A 325 7.39 18.29 7.86
C ILE A 325 8.73 18.69 8.51
N GLY A 326 8.75 19.01 9.81
CA GLY A 326 10.02 19.39 10.45
C GLY A 326 9.97 20.16 11.77
N SER A 327 8.81 20.64 12.20
CA SER A 327 8.71 21.43 13.44
C SER A 327 8.96 20.64 14.73
N ASN A 328 8.78 19.32 14.72
CA ASN A 328 8.90 18.48 15.91
C ASN A 328 9.53 17.11 15.58
N PRO A 329 10.79 16.86 16.00
CA PRO A 329 11.47 15.59 15.73
C PRO A 329 10.80 14.37 16.37
N TYR A 330 10.05 14.56 17.47
CA TYR A 330 9.32 13.47 18.11
C TYR A 330 8.17 12.91 17.26
N MET A 331 7.72 13.66 16.24
CA MET A 331 6.61 13.26 15.38
C MET A 331 7.06 12.59 14.09
N TRP A 332 8.30 12.80 13.62
CA TRP A 332 8.73 12.33 12.30
C TRP A 332 8.61 10.82 12.14
N ARG A 333 9.15 10.05 13.11
CA ARG A 333 9.04 8.58 13.10
C ARG A 333 7.59 8.13 13.04
N ARG A 334 6.73 8.70 13.89
CA ARG A 334 5.32 8.32 13.99
C ARG A 334 4.58 8.60 12.68
N LEU A 335 4.73 9.80 12.14
CA LEU A 335 4.11 10.20 10.87
C LEU A 335 4.59 9.29 9.73
N LEU A 336 5.89 9.12 9.57
CA LEU A 336 6.43 8.30 8.50
C LEU A 336 6.01 6.83 8.59
N LEU A 337 5.97 6.26 9.80
CA LEU A 337 5.65 4.84 9.95
C LEU A 337 4.16 4.52 9.90
N TRP A 338 3.28 5.46 10.21
CA TRP A 338 1.84 5.19 10.39
C TRP A 338 0.91 5.95 9.43
N ALA A 339 1.39 7.00 8.76
CA ALA A 339 0.58 7.70 7.77
C ALA A 339 0.20 6.75 6.62
N PRO A 340 -1.07 6.74 6.16
CA PRO A 340 -1.51 5.84 5.10
C PRO A 340 -0.76 6.05 3.77
N GLU A 341 -0.28 7.27 3.54
CA GLU A 341 0.46 7.69 2.35
C GLU A 341 1.82 6.98 2.22
N THR A 342 2.39 6.50 3.33
CA THR A 342 3.69 5.81 3.37
C THR A 342 3.56 4.30 3.60
N GLN A 343 2.34 3.75 3.53
CA GLN A 343 2.09 2.31 3.59
C GLN A 343 1.86 1.71 2.20
N VAL A 344 1.99 0.39 2.14
CA VAL A 344 1.66 -0.44 0.99
C VAL A 344 0.84 -1.63 1.46
N ALA A 345 -0.13 -2.09 0.66
CA ALA A 345 -0.90 -3.30 0.97
C ALA A 345 -0.06 -4.58 0.83
N THR A 346 0.98 -4.56 0.00
CA THR A 346 1.88 -5.70 -0.19
C THR A 346 3.27 -5.20 -0.52
N ILE A 347 4.30 -5.78 0.12
CA ILE A 347 5.69 -5.55 -0.24
C ILE A 347 6.06 -6.51 -1.37
N THR A 348 6.18 -5.99 -2.58
CA THR A 348 6.61 -6.76 -3.74
C THR A 348 8.13 -6.75 -3.88
N ALA A 349 8.71 -7.76 -4.56
CA ALA A 349 10.13 -7.76 -4.92
C ALA A 349 10.53 -6.49 -5.70
N GLU A 350 9.60 -5.97 -6.51
CA GLU A 350 9.75 -4.71 -7.23
C GLU A 350 9.88 -3.49 -6.29
N SER A 351 9.12 -3.47 -5.19
CA SER A 351 9.22 -2.41 -4.18
C SER A 351 10.57 -2.49 -3.46
N ALA A 352 11.06 -3.69 -3.16
CA ALA A 352 12.36 -3.90 -2.52
C ALA A 352 13.53 -3.37 -3.38
N ASN A 353 13.44 -3.48 -4.71
CA ASN A 353 14.52 -3.09 -5.62
C ASN A 353 14.43 -1.63 -6.11
N ARG A 354 13.40 -0.86 -5.71
CA ARG A 354 13.16 0.49 -6.27
C ARG A 354 14.35 1.44 -6.10
N SER A 355 15.07 1.37 -4.98
CA SER A 355 16.27 2.18 -4.77
C SER A 355 17.38 1.87 -5.77
N GLU A 356 17.57 0.60 -6.14
CA GLU A 356 18.58 0.18 -7.12
C GLU A 356 18.20 0.64 -8.53
N MET A 357 16.92 0.56 -8.88
CA MET A 357 16.40 1.05 -10.16
C MET A 357 16.68 2.54 -10.35
N ILE A 358 16.51 3.35 -9.30
CA ILE A 358 16.79 4.79 -9.34
C ILE A 358 18.29 5.06 -9.48
N LYS A 359 19.14 4.33 -8.75
CA LYS A 359 20.60 4.44 -8.94
C LYS A 359 21.01 4.12 -10.37
N ALA A 360 20.43 3.06 -10.95
CA ALA A 360 20.65 2.72 -12.35
C ALA A 360 20.12 3.81 -13.30
N GLN A 361 19.02 4.49 -12.97
CA GLN A 361 18.51 5.63 -13.74
C GLN A 361 19.45 6.84 -13.69
N ALA A 362 20.02 7.15 -12.53
CA ALA A 362 21.01 8.22 -12.38
C ALA A 362 22.28 7.97 -13.21
N VAL A 363 22.77 6.72 -13.21
CA VAL A 363 23.92 6.31 -14.04
C VAL A 363 23.58 6.48 -15.53
N ARG A 364 22.37 6.06 -15.94
CA ARG A 364 21.88 6.21 -17.31
C ARG A 364 21.80 7.66 -17.77
N GLU A 365 21.23 8.55 -16.95
CA GLU A 365 21.18 9.99 -17.26
C GLU A 365 22.57 10.63 -17.36
N THR A 366 23.55 10.15 -16.59
CA THR A 366 24.95 10.58 -16.74
C THR A 366 25.54 10.10 -18.07
N GLN A 367 25.37 8.82 -18.43
CA GLN A 367 25.86 8.26 -19.69
C GLN A 367 25.20 8.90 -20.91
N ARG A 368 23.89 9.19 -20.82
CA ARG A 368 23.12 9.87 -21.87
C ARG A 368 23.69 11.24 -22.25
N LYS A 369 24.39 11.93 -21.35
CA LYS A 369 25.06 13.21 -21.64
C LYS A 369 26.37 13.06 -22.41
N ILE A 370 26.94 11.86 -22.48
CA ILE A 370 28.30 11.60 -22.98
C ILE A 370 28.29 11.01 -24.39
N MET A 371 27.20 10.40 -24.84
CA MET A 371 27.11 9.73 -26.15
C MET A 371 25.76 9.99 -26.86
N PRO A 372 25.69 9.82 -28.20
CA PRO A 372 24.44 9.91 -28.95
C PRO A 372 23.38 8.92 -28.44
N ARG A 373 22.10 9.33 -28.45
CA ARG A 373 20.97 8.54 -27.92
C ARG A 373 20.90 7.12 -28.49
N SER A 374 21.10 6.96 -29.80
CA SER A 374 21.03 5.65 -30.48
C SER A 374 22.12 4.69 -30.03
N GLU A 375 23.34 5.19 -29.79
CA GLU A 375 24.45 4.39 -29.28
C GLU A 375 24.21 4.01 -27.82
N PHE A 376 23.73 4.96 -27.01
CA PHE A 376 23.36 4.70 -25.61
C PHE A 376 22.33 3.57 -25.50
N LEU A 377 21.21 3.67 -26.22
CA LEU A 377 20.14 2.68 -26.15
C LEU A 377 20.60 1.28 -26.60
N ALA A 378 21.51 1.20 -27.57
CA ALA A 378 22.08 -0.06 -28.02
C ALA A 378 22.93 -0.75 -26.94
N THR A 379 23.59 0.00 -26.05
CA THR A 379 24.42 -0.60 -24.98
C THR A 379 23.59 -1.24 -23.87
N LEU A 380 22.34 -0.82 -23.66
CA LEU A 380 21.50 -1.30 -22.56
C LEU A 380 21.05 -2.77 -22.71
N GLY A 381 21.03 -3.31 -23.93
CA GLY A 381 20.59 -4.68 -24.18
C GLY A 381 19.14 -4.91 -23.75
N ILE A 382 18.22 -4.02 -24.15
CA ILE A 382 16.81 -4.06 -23.74
C ILE A 382 16.12 -5.29 -24.33
N GLU A 383 15.51 -6.10 -23.46
CA GLU A 383 14.65 -7.22 -23.84
C GLU A 383 13.19 -6.93 -23.47
N VAL A 384 12.27 -7.14 -24.42
CA VAL A 384 10.82 -6.92 -24.25
C VAL A 384 10.07 -8.20 -24.59
N SER A 385 9.09 -8.56 -23.76
CA SER A 385 8.10 -9.61 -24.08
C SER A 385 6.69 -9.09 -23.86
N VAL A 386 5.74 -9.65 -24.60
CA VAL A 386 4.31 -9.35 -24.49
C VAL A 386 3.54 -10.63 -24.17
N ILE A 387 2.75 -10.58 -23.10
CA ILE A 387 1.93 -11.68 -22.62
C ILE A 387 0.47 -11.28 -22.83
N ARG A 388 -0.29 -12.12 -23.55
CA ARG A 388 -1.73 -11.93 -23.69
C ARG A 388 -2.46 -12.52 -22.49
N ILE A 389 -3.37 -11.75 -21.93
CA ILE A 389 -4.21 -12.08 -20.78
C ILE A 389 -5.66 -11.92 -21.23
N ASP A 390 -6.37 -13.02 -21.39
CA ASP A 390 -7.76 -13.08 -21.86
C ASP A 390 -8.75 -13.63 -20.82
N ALA A 391 -8.28 -13.80 -19.57
CA ALA A 391 -9.13 -14.15 -18.43
C ALA A 391 -8.62 -13.49 -17.14
N THR A 392 -9.56 -13.24 -16.21
CA THR A 392 -9.29 -12.57 -14.93
C THR A 392 -8.60 -13.48 -13.91
N ASP A 393 -8.65 -14.80 -14.11
CA ASP A 393 -7.95 -15.81 -13.29
C ASP A 393 -6.48 -16.04 -13.72
N HIS A 394 -6.05 -15.39 -14.80
CA HIS A 394 -4.68 -15.49 -15.28
C HIS A 394 -3.68 -14.98 -14.21
N PRO A 395 -2.55 -15.68 -13.95
CA PRO A 395 -1.62 -15.33 -12.86
C PRO A 395 -1.06 -13.90 -12.89
N LYS A 396 -1.00 -13.29 -14.09
CA LYS A 396 -0.51 -11.92 -14.30
C LYS A 396 -1.62 -10.85 -14.32
N PHE A 397 -2.90 -11.25 -14.30
CA PHE A 397 -4.03 -10.33 -14.43
C PHE A 397 -4.02 -9.27 -13.32
N ALA A 398 -3.94 -9.69 -12.05
CA ALA A 398 -3.99 -8.79 -10.91
C ALA A 398 -2.93 -7.66 -11.01
N ARG A 399 -1.72 -8.00 -11.46
CA ARG A 399 -0.63 -7.01 -11.62
C ARG A 399 -0.84 -6.10 -12.83
N ALA A 400 -1.30 -6.64 -13.96
CA ALA A 400 -1.63 -5.87 -15.15
C ALA A 400 -2.76 -4.87 -14.85
N PHE A 401 -3.84 -5.35 -14.23
CA PHE A 401 -4.99 -4.55 -13.81
C PHE A 401 -4.59 -3.45 -12.81
N GLU A 402 -3.73 -3.77 -11.84
CA GLU A 402 -3.16 -2.78 -10.92
C GLU A 402 -2.36 -1.70 -11.67
N LEU A 403 -1.47 -2.09 -12.60
CA LEU A 403 -0.67 -1.14 -13.36
C LEU A 403 -1.54 -0.21 -14.22
N LEU A 404 -2.55 -0.77 -14.90
CA LEU A 404 -3.50 -0.02 -15.72
C LEU A 404 -4.19 1.07 -14.89
N ASN A 405 -4.69 0.70 -13.70
CA ASN A 405 -5.44 1.58 -12.80
C ASN A 405 -4.57 2.54 -11.99
N LYS A 406 -3.30 2.24 -11.73
CA LYS A 406 -2.40 3.12 -10.94
C LYS A 406 -1.54 4.05 -11.79
N THR A 407 -1.49 3.85 -13.10
CA THR A 407 -0.68 4.68 -14.00
C THR A 407 -1.43 5.94 -14.41
N ASN A 408 -0.83 7.10 -14.14
CA ASN A 408 -1.38 8.43 -14.47
C ASN A 408 -0.60 9.14 -15.59
N GLN A 409 0.75 9.10 -15.56
CA GLN A 409 1.58 9.93 -16.44
C GLN A 409 1.67 9.42 -17.88
N PHE A 410 1.69 8.09 -18.05
CA PHE A 410 1.66 7.45 -19.36
C PHE A 410 0.42 6.56 -19.39
N ASN A 411 -0.74 7.18 -19.60
CA ASN A 411 -2.02 6.50 -19.73
C ASN A 411 -2.84 7.24 -20.78
N THR A 412 -3.11 6.59 -21.92
CA THR A 412 -3.68 7.25 -23.09
C THR A 412 -5.07 7.82 -22.84
N THR A 413 -5.91 7.18 -22.02
CA THR A 413 -7.31 7.59 -21.79
C THR A 413 -7.60 8.03 -20.36
N GLY A 414 -6.75 7.64 -19.39
CA GLY A 414 -7.00 7.88 -17.97
C GLY A 414 -8.14 7.06 -17.36
N VAL A 415 -8.80 6.19 -18.14
CA VAL A 415 -9.91 5.35 -17.69
C VAL A 415 -9.45 4.40 -16.59
N ARG A 416 -10.30 4.23 -15.58
CA ARG A 416 -10.12 3.28 -14.48
C ARG A 416 -11.16 2.19 -14.62
N TRP A 417 -10.71 0.96 -14.46
CA TRP A 417 -11.50 -0.24 -14.66
C TRP A 417 -11.86 -0.82 -13.30
N THR A 418 -13.10 -1.24 -13.17
CA THR A 418 -13.55 -2.17 -12.15
C THR A 418 -13.23 -3.61 -12.57
N PHE A 419 -13.21 -4.53 -11.61
CA PHE A 419 -13.00 -5.95 -11.91
C PHE A 419 -14.10 -6.47 -12.85
N ALA A 420 -15.35 -6.08 -12.63
CA ALA A 420 -16.49 -6.47 -13.46
C ALA A 420 -16.38 -5.94 -14.90
N GLU A 421 -15.91 -4.71 -15.11
CA GLU A 421 -15.67 -4.18 -16.46
C GLU A 421 -14.55 -4.95 -17.18
N ALA A 422 -13.48 -5.31 -16.48
CA ALA A 422 -12.41 -6.13 -17.06
C ALA A 422 -12.90 -7.54 -17.43
N GLU A 423 -13.70 -8.16 -16.58
CA GLU A 423 -14.31 -9.47 -16.84
C GLU A 423 -15.25 -9.41 -18.05
N ALA A 424 -16.14 -8.41 -18.09
CA ALA A 424 -17.06 -8.20 -19.22
C ALA A 424 -16.30 -7.94 -20.54
N TYR A 425 -15.26 -7.12 -20.49
CA TYR A 425 -14.41 -6.84 -21.64
C TYR A 425 -13.77 -8.11 -22.21
N MET A 426 -13.20 -8.95 -21.33
CA MET A 426 -12.61 -10.23 -21.72
C MET A 426 -13.65 -11.22 -22.24
N ALA A 427 -14.84 -11.26 -21.65
CA ALA A 427 -15.95 -12.09 -22.11
C ALA A 427 -16.43 -11.74 -23.52
N THR A 428 -16.28 -10.47 -23.93
CA THR A 428 -16.59 -10.01 -25.31
C THR A 428 -15.44 -10.18 -26.30
N GLY A 429 -14.34 -10.84 -25.91
CA GLY A 429 -13.18 -11.12 -26.76
C GLY A 429 -12.04 -10.13 -26.63
N GLY A 430 -12.14 -9.16 -25.73
CA GLY A 430 -11.05 -8.25 -25.37
C GLY A 430 -9.92 -8.98 -24.62
N ALA A 431 -8.72 -8.41 -24.66
CA ALA A 431 -7.58 -8.95 -23.93
C ALA A 431 -6.67 -7.82 -23.43
N PHE A 432 -5.98 -8.09 -22.33
CA PHE A 432 -4.86 -7.28 -21.87
C PHE A 432 -3.56 -7.84 -22.43
N TYR A 433 -2.70 -6.98 -22.95
CA TYR A 433 -1.37 -7.30 -23.44
C TYR A 433 -0.37 -6.70 -22.46
N ALA A 434 0.11 -7.53 -21.54
CA ALA A 434 1.05 -7.14 -20.51
C ALA A 434 2.49 -7.17 -21.06
N LEU A 435 3.24 -6.12 -20.80
CA LEU A 435 4.63 -5.98 -21.19
C LEU A 435 5.57 -6.30 -20.05
N GLU A 436 6.52 -7.19 -20.28
CA GLU A 436 7.66 -7.39 -19.39
C GLU A 436 8.95 -6.90 -20.02
N VAL A 437 9.74 -6.15 -19.25
CA VAL A 437 10.96 -5.50 -19.73
C VAL A 437 12.12 -5.80 -18.79
N LYS A 438 13.29 -6.04 -19.38
CA LYS A 438 14.57 -6.06 -18.66
C LYS A 438 15.67 -5.42 -19.51
N ASP A 439 16.69 -4.89 -18.85
CA ASP A 439 17.94 -4.49 -19.48
C ASP A 439 19.13 -5.20 -18.78
N MET A 440 20.36 -4.86 -19.17
CA MET A 440 21.56 -5.47 -18.58
C MET A 440 21.77 -5.17 -17.08
N HIS A 441 21.10 -4.16 -16.55
CA HIS A 441 21.25 -3.69 -15.17
C HIS A 441 20.05 -4.01 -14.28
N THR A 442 18.87 -4.22 -14.86
CA THR A 442 17.61 -4.26 -14.12
C THR A 442 16.54 -5.07 -14.84
N ALA A 443 15.96 -6.04 -14.14
CA ALA A 443 14.69 -6.65 -14.54
C ALA A 443 13.54 -5.78 -14.02
N TYR A 444 12.86 -5.06 -14.92
CA TYR A 444 11.78 -4.14 -14.53
C TYR A 444 10.46 -4.86 -14.22
N GLY A 445 10.31 -6.11 -14.67
CA GLY A 445 9.08 -6.89 -14.53
C GLY A 445 7.98 -6.37 -15.46
N LEU A 446 6.72 -6.47 -15.02
CA LEU A 446 5.56 -5.98 -15.77
C LEU A 446 5.52 -4.44 -15.76
N THR A 447 5.77 -3.83 -16.91
CA THR A 447 5.95 -2.37 -17.05
C THR A 447 4.93 -1.69 -17.94
N GLY A 448 4.10 -2.41 -18.67
CA GLY A 448 3.02 -1.81 -19.47
C GLY A 448 1.85 -2.75 -19.70
N VAL A 449 0.70 -2.19 -20.05
CA VAL A 449 -0.52 -2.92 -20.41
C VAL A 449 -1.23 -2.19 -21.54
N LEU A 450 -1.53 -2.90 -22.63
CA LEU A 450 -2.46 -2.45 -23.67
C LEU A 450 -3.76 -3.24 -23.57
N CYS A 451 -4.90 -2.56 -23.63
CA CYS A 451 -6.21 -3.20 -23.68
C CYS A 451 -6.69 -3.17 -25.12
N ALA A 452 -6.84 -4.33 -25.76
CA ALA A 452 -7.27 -4.41 -27.15
C ALA A 452 -8.38 -5.45 -27.37
N SER A 453 -9.30 -5.13 -28.28
CA SER A 453 -10.42 -5.98 -28.68
C SER A 453 -10.65 -5.81 -30.17
N GLY A 454 -10.76 -6.92 -30.92
CA GLY A 454 -10.91 -6.89 -32.37
C GLY A 454 -9.81 -6.07 -33.06
N ASP A 455 -10.20 -4.93 -33.61
CA ASP A 455 -9.37 -3.97 -34.34
C ASP A 455 -9.15 -2.66 -33.57
N GLU A 456 -9.36 -2.65 -32.25
CA GLU A 456 -9.20 -1.45 -31.41
C GLU A 456 -8.20 -1.69 -30.28
N ILE A 457 -7.29 -0.71 -30.09
CA ILE A 457 -6.51 -0.53 -28.87
C ILE A 457 -7.18 0.57 -28.03
N SER A 458 -7.98 0.14 -27.07
CA SER A 458 -8.79 1.03 -26.23
C SER A 458 -7.98 1.84 -25.22
N GLN A 459 -6.86 1.30 -24.70
CA GLN A 459 -6.05 1.97 -23.69
C GLN A 459 -4.62 1.44 -23.68
N PHE A 460 -3.65 2.32 -23.43
CA PHE A 460 -2.27 1.96 -23.14
C PHE A 460 -1.80 2.68 -21.87
N ALA A 461 -1.36 1.89 -20.88
CA ALA A 461 -0.71 2.37 -19.67
C ALA A 461 0.72 1.82 -19.55
N MET A 462 1.68 2.66 -19.16
CA MET A 462 3.08 2.27 -18.99
C MET A 462 3.74 2.89 -17.75
N SER A 463 4.58 2.11 -17.08
CA SER A 463 5.36 2.56 -15.93
C SER A 463 6.38 3.61 -16.34
N CYS A 464 6.55 4.65 -15.51
CA CYS A 464 7.53 5.71 -15.74
C CYS A 464 9.00 5.25 -15.81
N ARG A 465 9.28 4.01 -15.40
CA ARG A 465 10.64 3.44 -15.27
C ARG A 465 11.27 3.00 -16.60
N VAL A 466 10.45 2.80 -17.63
CA VAL A 466 10.90 2.41 -18.97
C VAL A 466 10.67 3.51 -20.00
N ILE A 467 10.22 4.68 -19.57
CA ILE A 467 10.02 5.84 -20.45
C ILE A 467 11.36 6.29 -21.03
N GLY A 468 11.38 6.58 -22.33
CA GLY A 468 12.55 7.07 -23.04
C GLY A 468 13.48 5.96 -23.57
N LEU A 469 13.15 4.69 -23.30
CA LEU A 469 13.86 3.51 -23.80
C LEU A 469 13.31 2.98 -25.14
N ASP A 470 12.31 3.66 -25.73
CA ASP A 470 11.54 3.26 -26.91
C ASP A 470 10.73 1.95 -26.72
N VAL A 471 10.54 1.51 -25.47
CA VAL A 471 9.74 0.33 -25.13
C VAL A 471 8.28 0.53 -25.54
N GLU A 472 7.77 1.75 -25.45
CA GLU A 472 6.43 2.13 -25.88
C GLU A 472 6.20 1.87 -27.38
N ILE A 473 7.24 2.02 -28.21
CA ILE A 473 7.17 1.78 -29.66
C ILE A 473 7.14 0.27 -29.93
N ALA A 474 8.02 -0.49 -29.26
CA ALA A 474 8.03 -1.95 -29.35
C ALA A 474 6.70 -2.56 -28.87
N ALA A 475 6.11 -1.99 -27.82
CA ALA A 475 4.83 -2.42 -27.29
C ALA A 475 3.70 -2.35 -28.32
N VAL A 476 3.55 -1.18 -28.93
CA VAL A 476 2.52 -0.96 -29.97
C VAL A 476 2.80 -1.85 -31.18
N ALA A 477 4.07 -1.99 -31.60
CA ALA A 477 4.43 -2.87 -32.71
C ALA A 477 4.03 -4.33 -32.48
N LEU A 478 4.34 -4.88 -31.31
CA LEU A 478 4.04 -6.27 -30.96
C LEU A 478 2.53 -6.54 -30.82
N VAL A 479 1.79 -5.60 -30.21
CA VAL A 479 0.33 -5.74 -30.08
C VAL A 479 -0.35 -5.58 -31.44
N LEU A 480 0.09 -4.62 -32.26
CA LEU A 480 -0.45 -4.43 -33.60
C LEU A 480 -0.24 -5.66 -34.49
N GLU A 481 0.94 -6.28 -34.43
CA GLU A 481 1.22 -7.54 -35.11
C GLU A 481 0.29 -8.66 -34.61
N ALA A 482 0.09 -8.78 -33.30
CA ALA A 482 -0.82 -9.77 -32.72
C ALA A 482 -2.29 -9.57 -33.15
N LEU A 483 -2.75 -8.34 -33.32
CA LEU A 483 -4.10 -8.03 -33.83
C LEU A 483 -4.22 -8.34 -35.33
N ARG A 484 -3.19 -8.03 -36.13
CA ARG A 484 -3.15 -8.37 -37.56
C ARG A 484 -3.17 -9.87 -37.83
N GLN A 485 -2.43 -10.64 -37.05
CA GLN A 485 -2.46 -12.11 -37.11
C GLN A 485 -3.86 -12.68 -36.80
N ARG A 486 -4.73 -11.87 -36.18
CA ARG A 486 -6.13 -12.20 -35.88
C ARG A 486 -7.12 -11.59 -36.88
N GLY A 487 -6.64 -11.00 -37.97
CA GLY A 487 -7.45 -10.52 -39.09
C GLY A 487 -7.81 -9.03 -39.07
N ALA A 488 -7.18 -8.21 -38.23
CA ALA A 488 -7.39 -6.76 -38.27
C ALA A 488 -6.63 -6.11 -39.44
N ASP A 489 -7.33 -5.62 -40.46
CA ASP A 489 -6.72 -4.92 -41.61
C ASP A 489 -6.27 -3.48 -41.26
N SER A 490 -7.02 -2.83 -40.38
CA SER A 490 -6.73 -1.54 -39.78
C SER A 490 -6.90 -1.63 -38.28
N VAL A 491 -6.15 -0.85 -37.50
CA VAL A 491 -6.34 -0.80 -36.05
C VAL A 491 -6.59 0.63 -35.61
N SER A 492 -7.64 0.83 -34.82
CA SER A 492 -8.02 2.09 -34.20
C SER A 492 -7.43 2.22 -32.79
N ALA A 493 -7.18 3.45 -32.35
CA ALA A 493 -6.71 3.75 -31.01
C ALA A 493 -7.13 5.16 -30.58
N SER A 494 -7.26 5.39 -29.27
CA SER A 494 -7.73 6.67 -28.73
C SER A 494 -6.79 7.29 -27.69
N VAL A 495 -6.86 8.62 -27.57
CA VAL A 495 -6.27 9.43 -26.49
C VAL A 495 -7.33 10.36 -25.94
N ILE A 496 -7.49 10.36 -24.61
CA ILE A 496 -8.27 11.36 -23.88
C ILE A 496 -7.28 12.19 -23.08
N GLU A 497 -7.13 13.46 -23.43
CA GLU A 497 -6.17 14.34 -22.76
C GLU A 497 -6.58 14.60 -21.30
N THR A 498 -5.63 14.44 -20.38
CA THR A 498 -5.77 14.80 -18.97
C THR A 498 -4.60 15.67 -18.53
N ASN A 499 -4.72 16.34 -17.37
CA ASN A 499 -3.62 17.13 -16.82
C ASN A 499 -2.35 16.30 -16.54
N ALA A 500 -2.48 14.98 -16.38
CA ALA A 500 -1.37 14.11 -16.00
C ALA A 500 -0.71 13.39 -17.16
N ASN A 501 -1.42 13.09 -18.26
CA ASN A 501 -0.97 12.13 -19.27
C ASN A 501 -0.11 12.70 -20.41
N LEU A 502 0.61 13.80 -20.16
CA LEU A 502 1.42 14.50 -21.17
C LEU A 502 2.39 13.57 -21.91
N LEU A 503 2.94 12.55 -21.22
CA LEU A 503 3.95 11.65 -21.78
C LEU A 503 3.40 10.66 -22.82
N SER A 504 2.09 10.42 -22.85
CA SER A 504 1.45 9.46 -23.76
C SER A 504 0.67 10.10 -24.90
N ARG A 505 0.50 11.42 -24.93
CA ARG A 505 -0.40 12.08 -25.90
C ARG A 505 0.03 11.91 -27.36
N ASP A 506 1.32 11.79 -27.60
CA ASP A 506 1.90 11.66 -28.94
C ASP A 506 2.22 10.21 -29.34
N ILE A 507 1.86 9.21 -28.52
CA ILE A 507 2.26 7.82 -28.75
C ILE A 507 1.75 7.27 -30.09
N TRP A 508 0.50 7.55 -30.44
CA TRP A 508 -0.10 7.05 -31.68
C TRP A 508 0.56 7.67 -32.91
N VAL A 509 0.82 8.98 -32.88
CA VAL A 509 1.55 9.67 -33.96
C VAL A 509 2.99 9.15 -34.07
N LYS A 510 3.69 8.97 -32.95
CA LYS A 510 5.06 8.39 -32.90
C LYS A 510 5.13 6.98 -33.49
N THR A 511 4.04 6.23 -33.40
CA THR A 511 3.93 4.85 -33.90
C THR A 511 3.25 4.79 -35.27
N GLY A 512 3.16 5.91 -35.99
CA GLY A 512 2.71 5.94 -37.38
C GLY A 512 1.20 5.83 -37.57
N PHE A 513 0.40 5.95 -36.51
CA PHE A 513 -1.03 6.14 -36.65
C PHE A 513 -1.32 7.55 -37.17
N THR A 514 -2.35 7.66 -37.99
CA THR A 514 -2.85 8.94 -38.52
C THR A 514 -4.23 9.22 -37.95
N GLY A 515 -4.49 10.46 -37.56
CA GLY A 515 -5.77 10.84 -36.98
C GLY A 515 -5.73 12.22 -36.34
N ALA A 516 -6.88 12.67 -35.84
CA ALA A 516 -7.08 13.96 -35.20
C ALA A 516 -8.12 13.82 -34.07
N GLU A 517 -8.20 14.83 -33.21
CA GLU A 517 -9.23 14.92 -32.15
C GLU A 517 -9.28 13.69 -31.22
N GLY A 518 -8.12 13.09 -30.93
CA GLY A 518 -7.99 11.97 -30.00
C GLY A 518 -8.36 10.60 -30.59
N GLN A 519 -8.63 10.51 -31.89
CA GLN A 519 -8.91 9.26 -32.60
C GLN A 519 -7.86 9.01 -33.68
N PHE A 520 -7.29 7.82 -33.70
CA PHE A 520 -6.15 7.45 -34.54
C PHE A 520 -6.37 6.09 -35.21
N THR A 521 -5.85 5.93 -36.42
CA THR A 521 -5.92 4.66 -37.16
C THR A 521 -4.57 4.34 -37.78
N SER A 522 -4.18 3.06 -37.76
CA SER A 522 -3.00 2.56 -38.45
C SER A 522 -3.36 1.47 -39.45
N HIS A 523 -2.82 1.61 -40.67
CA HIS A 523 -2.87 0.61 -41.73
C HIS A 523 -1.51 -0.05 -41.97
N ALA A 524 -0.44 0.45 -41.33
CA ALA A 524 0.93 0.02 -41.56
C ALA A 524 1.50 -0.71 -40.32
N PRO A 525 2.49 -1.60 -40.49
CA PRO A 525 3.26 -2.14 -39.38
C PRO A 525 4.09 -1.04 -38.71
N VAL A 526 4.30 -1.19 -37.40
CA VAL A 526 5.24 -0.35 -36.65
C VAL A 526 6.56 -1.09 -36.58
N VAL A 527 7.64 -0.39 -36.91
CA VAL A 527 8.99 -0.97 -36.87
C VAL A 527 9.47 -1.00 -35.43
N ILE A 528 9.86 -2.17 -34.95
CA ILE A 528 10.47 -2.33 -33.62
C ILE A 528 11.83 -1.63 -33.62
N PRO A 529 12.13 -0.78 -32.63
CA PRO A 529 13.43 -0.13 -32.52
C PRO A 529 14.58 -1.15 -32.53
N PRO A 530 15.66 -0.91 -33.29
CA PRO A 530 16.70 -1.92 -33.55
C PRO A 530 17.50 -2.32 -32.30
N HIS A 531 17.50 -1.49 -31.26
CA HIS A 531 18.16 -1.78 -29.98
C HIS A 531 17.30 -2.64 -29.03
N ILE A 532 16.05 -2.94 -29.40
CA ILE A 532 15.15 -3.77 -28.60
C ILE A 532 15.13 -5.19 -29.13
N LYS A 533 15.45 -6.14 -28.25
CA LYS A 533 15.34 -7.56 -28.52
C LYS A 533 13.99 -8.07 -28.03
N VAL A 534 13.17 -8.59 -28.94
CA VAL A 534 11.92 -9.26 -28.58
C VAL A 534 12.23 -10.67 -28.07
N VAL A 535 11.68 -11.03 -26.92
CA VAL A 535 11.76 -12.39 -26.38
C VAL A 535 10.36 -12.97 -26.21
N VAL A 536 10.23 -14.26 -26.48
CA VAL A 536 8.98 -15.00 -26.25
C VAL A 536 8.89 -15.29 -24.76
N SER A 537 7.78 -14.93 -24.11
CA SER A 537 7.59 -15.29 -22.69
C SER A 537 7.47 -16.81 -22.57
N ALA A 538 8.19 -17.38 -21.60
CA ALA A 538 8.09 -18.80 -21.27
C ALA A 538 6.75 -19.15 -20.60
#